data_AF-A0A835W3I8-F1
#
_entry.id   AF-A0A835W3I8-F1
#
_cell.length_a   1.000
_cell.length_b   1.000
_cell.length_c   1.000
_cell.angle_alpha   90.00
_cell.angle_beta   90.00
_cell.angle_gamma   90.00
#
_symmetry.space_group_name_H-M   'P 1'
#
loop_
_entity.id
_entity.type
_entity.pdbx_description
1 polymer ?
#
loop_
_entity_poly.entity_id
_entity_poly.type
_entity_poly.pdbx_seq_one_letter_code
_entity_poly.pdbx_strand_id
1 'polypeptide(L)'
;MAQTTTSLRGVSAGASGVSGAHGRLPLPAVLVAAPSHPALARGALPHCPTRGPASTPSPSHPRTPLLALRAQRLVCAAQPRPWRPSIDDIDSISWGGRAKVRGTGSRKIPHRLNAEERGLYDMAKKKGYVAVRGTAYRKERHGNPLPNIYRQWCDAKAQLCVVVEQDRAGSSPGGDQVVLDLAPLRREDTAQVEAALAALAAECGLRRVPYEERPLDALPWNILADWVEGDEEGEEEEEEEEEEEEEEEEEEEEEEEEEEEEEEEKAGADGAEGAAREQQQRPQLQPVSAADLEAARAAVAAQAAAVRELKGSGRGNKDPEVAAAVEQLMQLKAQLQQAEAAVAATGDVQQAPAGPGPQSPAAVDALFLATAAASTSTYSSSSPSSAAAEEPAPSAATPPTSAPAASAAAAEPPSASAASAADAADAADAADAADAADAATAAVADALLLPAPRRSPLEHYYSLPIWRIHAVPLFYQGERAAAKAFAAAAAKTAAAALGAGAAGGGKREGAPRAVKRTDAKELLKQSRKAPIYR
;
A
#
# COMPACT_ATOMS: atom_id res chain seq x y z
N MET A 1 6.04 63.09 -32.86
CA MET A 1 6.40 62.60 -34.20
C MET A 1 6.03 61.13 -34.26
N ALA A 2 5.03 60.82 -35.07
CA ALA A 2 4.42 59.50 -35.19
C ALA A 2 5.16 58.67 -36.24
N GLN A 3 5.39 57.38 -35.96
CA GLN A 3 5.45 56.34 -37.00
C GLN A 3 4.82 55.05 -36.47
N THR A 4 3.56 54.88 -36.82
CA THR A 4 2.79 53.64 -36.85
C THR A 4 3.34 52.71 -37.94
N THR A 5 3.58 51.44 -37.62
CA THR A 5 3.68 50.37 -38.63
C THR A 5 2.60 49.33 -38.36
N THR A 6 1.60 49.36 -39.25
CA THR A 6 0.51 48.40 -39.38
C THR A 6 1.00 47.26 -40.26
N SER A 7 0.83 46.01 -39.83
CA SER A 7 0.94 44.85 -40.73
C SER A 7 -0.34 44.03 -40.67
N LEU A 8 -1.03 44.00 -41.80
CA LEU A 8 -2.26 43.28 -42.13
C LEU A 8 -1.91 42.34 -43.28
N ARG A 9 -2.10 41.03 -43.08
CA ARG A 9 -2.31 39.95 -44.09
C ARG A 9 -2.27 38.62 -43.34
N GLY A 10 -3.11 37.63 -43.58
CA GLY A 10 -4.16 37.46 -44.57
C GLY A 10 -4.89 36.15 -44.28
N VAL A 11 -6.17 36.14 -44.62
CA VAL A 11 -7.07 34.99 -44.56
C VAL A 11 -6.64 33.94 -45.58
N SER A 12 -6.55 32.68 -45.16
CA SER A 12 -6.54 31.51 -46.04
C SER A 12 -7.52 30.47 -45.50
N ALA A 13 -8.65 30.37 -46.20
CA ALA A 13 -9.54 29.22 -46.11
C ALA A 13 -8.96 28.10 -46.99
N GLY A 14 -8.81 26.92 -46.42
CA GLY A 14 -8.40 25.70 -47.11
C GLY A 14 -9.22 24.53 -46.61
N ALA A 15 -10.33 24.27 -47.28
CA ALA A 15 -11.08 23.02 -47.18
C ALA A 15 -10.37 21.91 -47.96
N SER A 16 -10.70 20.66 -47.61
CA SER A 16 -10.50 19.39 -48.34
C SER A 16 -9.45 18.47 -47.74
N GLY A 17 -9.90 17.29 -47.30
CA GLY A 17 -9.01 16.24 -46.79
C GLY A 17 -9.69 14.99 -46.25
N VAL A 18 -10.64 14.46 -47.04
CA VAL A 18 -10.74 13.01 -47.35
C VAL A 18 -10.88 12.03 -46.18
N SER A 19 -12.10 11.51 -46.10
CA SER A 19 -12.54 10.33 -45.35
C SER A 19 -11.72 9.09 -45.74
N GLY A 20 -10.90 8.59 -44.82
CA GLY A 20 -10.22 7.30 -44.92
C GLY A 20 -11.09 6.20 -44.35
N ALA A 21 -11.98 5.63 -45.19
CA ALA A 21 -12.71 4.41 -44.88
C ALA A 21 -11.73 3.22 -44.93
N HIS A 22 -11.26 2.76 -43.78
CA HIS A 22 -10.57 1.48 -43.68
C HIS A 22 -11.61 0.35 -43.84
N GLY A 23 -11.59 -0.27 -45.01
CA GLY A 23 -12.37 -1.46 -45.33
C GLY A 23 -12.06 -2.60 -44.36
N ARG A 24 -13.10 -3.06 -43.66
CA ARG A 24 -13.12 -4.36 -42.99
C ARG A 24 -13.02 -5.45 -44.06
N LEU A 25 -11.92 -6.18 -44.07
CA LEU A 25 -11.83 -7.48 -44.74
C LEU A 25 -12.61 -8.52 -43.91
N PRO A 26 -13.48 -9.34 -44.51
CA PRO A 26 -14.13 -10.45 -43.81
C PRO A 26 -13.13 -11.58 -43.58
N LEU A 27 -12.99 -12.00 -42.33
CA LEU A 27 -12.29 -13.22 -41.95
C LEU A 27 -13.12 -14.45 -42.37
N PRO A 28 -12.49 -15.54 -42.83
CA PRO A 28 -13.18 -16.76 -43.20
C PRO A 28 -13.73 -17.49 -41.96
N ALA A 29 -15.03 -17.82 -42.00
CA ALA A 29 -15.67 -18.70 -41.05
C ALA A 29 -15.07 -20.12 -41.16
N VAL A 30 -14.30 -20.52 -40.14
CA VAL A 30 -13.87 -21.91 -39.98
C VAL A 30 -14.99 -22.64 -39.24
N LEU A 31 -15.75 -23.43 -39.99
CA LEU A 31 -16.77 -24.35 -39.50
C LEU A 31 -16.06 -25.52 -38.80
N VAL A 32 -15.99 -25.51 -37.47
CA VAL A 32 -15.52 -26.67 -36.69
C VAL A 32 -16.69 -27.63 -36.55
N ALA A 33 -16.61 -28.76 -37.26
CA ALA A 33 -17.53 -29.88 -37.15
C ALA A 33 -17.37 -30.57 -35.78
N ALA A 34 -18.49 -30.71 -35.07
CA ALA A 34 -18.56 -31.47 -33.83
C ALA A 34 -18.48 -32.99 -34.11
N PRO A 35 -17.67 -33.77 -33.37
CA PRO A 35 -17.75 -35.21 -33.41
C PRO A 35 -18.97 -35.69 -32.61
N SER A 36 -19.83 -36.44 -33.30
CA SER A 36 -20.98 -37.14 -32.77
C SER A 36 -20.51 -38.34 -31.94
N HIS A 37 -20.87 -38.38 -30.65
CA HIS A 37 -20.67 -39.57 -29.82
C HIS A 37 -21.80 -40.58 -30.06
N PRO A 38 -21.49 -41.89 -30.17
CA PRO A 38 -22.50 -42.93 -30.28
C PRO A 38 -23.13 -43.27 -28.93
N ALA A 39 -24.45 -43.46 -28.96
CA ALA A 39 -25.27 -43.98 -27.88
C ALA A 39 -24.85 -45.40 -27.49
N LEU A 40 -24.53 -45.61 -26.20
CA LEU A 40 -24.35 -46.94 -25.63
C LEU A 40 -25.53 -47.32 -24.74
N ALA A 41 -26.30 -48.24 -25.31
CA ALA A 41 -27.04 -49.35 -24.73
C ALA A 41 -27.32 -49.37 -23.21
N ARG A 42 -28.62 -49.41 -22.91
CA ARG A 42 -29.22 -49.97 -21.70
C ARG A 42 -28.75 -51.42 -21.48
N GLY A 43 -27.99 -51.66 -20.42
CA GLY A 43 -27.67 -52.98 -19.89
C GLY A 43 -28.48 -53.25 -18.62
N ALA A 44 -29.19 -54.38 -18.62
CA ALA A 44 -30.09 -54.84 -17.58
C ALA A 44 -29.39 -55.27 -16.27
N LEU A 45 -30.18 -55.25 -15.20
CA LEU A 45 -29.94 -55.72 -13.83
C LEU A 45 -29.25 -57.09 -13.74
N PRO A 46 -28.63 -57.40 -12.58
CA PRO A 46 -29.22 -58.51 -11.84
C PRO A 46 -29.40 -58.27 -10.34
N HIS A 47 -30.43 -58.97 -9.86
CA HIS A 47 -30.91 -59.13 -8.51
C HIS A 47 -29.84 -59.44 -7.45
N CYS A 48 -29.99 -58.84 -6.26
CA CYS A 48 -29.41 -59.37 -5.02
C CYS A 48 -30.53 -59.99 -4.15
N PRO A 49 -30.35 -61.23 -3.65
CA PRO A 49 -31.36 -61.93 -2.88
C PRO A 49 -31.34 -61.56 -1.39
N THR A 50 -32.55 -61.35 -0.88
CA THR A 50 -33.11 -61.85 0.40
C THR A 50 -32.15 -62.31 1.52
N ARG A 51 -32.11 -61.48 2.57
CA ARG A 51 -32.50 -61.76 3.97
C ARG A 51 -32.48 -63.23 4.45
N GLY A 52 -31.65 -63.52 5.46
CA GLY A 52 -31.73 -64.70 6.33
C GLY A 52 -31.27 -64.37 7.78
N PRO A 53 -31.78 -65.06 8.82
CA PRO A 53 -31.84 -64.52 10.18
C PRO A 53 -30.81 -65.13 11.17
N ALA A 54 -30.63 -64.39 12.28
CA ALA A 54 -30.32 -64.84 13.64
C ALA A 54 -29.15 -65.82 13.89
N SER A 55 -28.14 -65.34 14.61
CA SER A 55 -27.32 -66.18 15.51
C SER A 55 -26.72 -65.29 16.60
N THR A 56 -27.28 -65.40 17.80
CA THR A 56 -26.66 -64.94 19.06
C THR A 56 -25.50 -65.87 19.41
N PRO A 57 -24.38 -65.31 19.91
CA PRO A 57 -23.71 -65.96 21.02
C PRO A 57 -23.43 -65.02 22.20
N SER A 58 -23.51 -65.65 23.36
CA SER A 58 -23.35 -65.16 24.73
C SER A 58 -22.00 -64.49 25.02
N PRO A 59 -21.87 -63.75 26.14
CA PRO A 59 -20.74 -62.90 26.45
C PRO A 59 -19.67 -63.68 27.22
N SER A 60 -18.45 -63.72 26.68
CA SER A 60 -17.26 -64.08 27.45
C SER A 60 -16.25 -62.93 27.32
N HIS A 61 -16.13 -62.15 28.39
CA HIS A 61 -15.15 -61.09 28.53
C HIS A 61 -13.72 -61.63 28.47
N PRO A 62 -12.89 -61.26 27.48
CA PRO A 62 -11.47 -61.18 27.73
C PRO A 62 -11.25 -59.94 28.60
N ARG A 63 -10.73 -60.17 29.82
CA ARG A 63 -10.18 -59.11 30.68
C ARG A 63 -9.05 -58.42 29.90
N THR A 64 -9.39 -57.30 29.26
CA THR A 64 -8.40 -56.38 28.70
C THR A 64 -7.59 -55.82 29.87
N PRO A 65 -6.26 -55.93 29.86
CA PRO A 65 -5.46 -55.29 30.88
C PRO A 65 -5.74 -53.79 30.81
N LEU A 66 -6.16 -53.21 31.94
CA LEU A 66 -6.14 -51.78 32.18
C LEU A 66 -4.67 -51.33 32.17
N LEU A 67 -4.07 -51.29 30.98
CA LEU A 67 -2.95 -50.42 30.72
C LEU A 67 -3.53 -49.02 30.93
N ALA A 68 -3.23 -48.48 32.11
CA ALA A 68 -3.34 -47.07 32.37
C ALA A 68 -2.70 -46.36 31.18
N LEU A 69 -3.56 -45.87 30.27
CA LEU A 69 -3.24 -44.83 29.31
C LEU A 69 -2.84 -43.66 30.18
N ARG A 70 -1.56 -43.69 30.58
CA ARG A 70 -0.82 -42.57 31.10
C ARG A 70 -1.01 -41.55 30.02
N ALA A 71 -2.01 -40.69 30.22
CA ALA A 71 -2.34 -39.61 29.33
C ALA A 71 -1.05 -38.83 29.20
N GLN A 72 -0.28 -39.17 28.16
CA GLN A 72 0.77 -38.32 27.67
C GLN A 72 -0.03 -37.09 27.31
N ARG A 73 -0.04 -36.13 28.24
CA ARG A 73 -0.26 -34.75 27.91
C ARG A 73 0.80 -34.50 26.86
N LEU A 74 0.43 -34.74 25.60
CA LEU A 74 1.03 -34.12 24.45
C LEU A 74 1.01 -32.66 24.84
N VAL A 75 2.15 -32.21 25.35
CA VAL A 75 2.40 -30.80 25.53
C VAL A 75 2.33 -30.31 24.10
N CYS A 76 1.17 -29.79 23.70
CA CYS A 76 1.04 -29.05 22.47
C CYS A 76 2.03 -27.91 22.61
N ALA A 77 3.26 -28.13 22.12
CA ALA A 77 4.26 -27.10 22.05
C ALA A 77 3.57 -25.96 21.32
N ALA A 78 3.46 -24.81 22.01
CA ALA A 78 2.86 -23.64 21.40
C ALA A 78 3.63 -23.38 20.12
N GLN A 79 2.96 -23.52 18.97
CA GLN A 79 3.56 -23.26 17.66
C GLN A 79 4.31 -21.92 17.73
N PRO A 80 5.56 -21.85 17.24
CA PRO A 80 6.32 -20.61 17.29
C PRO A 80 5.50 -19.50 16.65
N ARG A 81 5.42 -18.35 17.32
CA ARG A 81 4.72 -17.20 16.77
C ARG A 81 5.41 -16.84 15.46
N PRO A 82 4.68 -16.74 14.33
CA PRO A 82 5.29 -16.29 13.09
C PRO A 82 5.97 -14.94 13.32
N TRP A 83 7.16 -14.80 12.78
CA TRP A 83 7.81 -13.50 12.73
C TRP A 83 6.96 -12.57 11.87
N ARG A 84 6.72 -11.35 12.36
CA ARG A 84 5.97 -10.30 11.65
C ARG A 84 6.76 -9.00 11.76
N PRO A 85 6.86 -8.23 10.67
CA PRO A 85 7.49 -6.92 10.72
C PRO A 85 6.70 -5.96 11.62
N SER A 86 7.39 -4.96 12.16
CA SER A 86 6.72 -3.91 12.94
C SER A 86 6.00 -2.93 12.00
N ILE A 87 4.90 -2.34 12.46
CA ILE A 87 4.16 -1.34 11.68
C ILE A 87 5.05 -0.12 11.39
N ASP A 88 5.87 0.29 12.35
CA ASP A 88 6.81 1.41 12.20
C ASP A 88 7.85 1.13 11.11
N ASP A 89 8.34 -0.11 10.99
CA ASP A 89 9.29 -0.48 9.92
C ASP A 89 8.63 -0.38 8.55
N ILE A 90 7.38 -0.80 8.44
CA ILE A 90 6.62 -0.74 7.18
C ILE A 90 6.34 0.71 6.81
N ASP A 91 5.89 1.53 7.76
CA ASP A 91 5.67 2.95 7.51
C ASP A 91 7.01 3.61 7.11
N SER A 92 8.14 3.32 7.78
CA SER A 92 9.47 3.81 7.40
C SER A 92 9.85 3.45 5.97
N ILE A 93 9.76 2.16 5.60
CA ILE A 93 10.05 1.68 4.24
C ILE A 93 9.15 2.37 3.21
N SER A 94 7.90 2.63 3.56
CA SER A 94 6.95 3.29 2.66
C SER A 94 7.35 4.73 2.28
N TRP A 95 8.13 5.40 3.13
CA TRP A 95 8.73 6.71 2.87
C TRP A 95 10.07 6.61 2.11
N GLY A 96 10.61 5.40 1.93
CA GLY A 96 11.97 5.16 1.46
C GLY A 96 13.02 5.18 2.58
N GLY A 97 12.60 5.15 3.83
CA GLY A 97 13.49 5.00 4.97
C GLY A 97 13.98 3.55 5.14
N ARG A 98 15.05 3.37 5.91
CA ARG A 98 15.56 2.05 6.28
C ARG A 98 14.62 1.40 7.32
N ALA A 99 14.48 0.08 7.24
CA ALA A 99 13.79 -0.70 8.28
C ALA A 99 14.72 -0.92 9.48
N LYS A 100 14.20 -0.98 10.71
CA LYS A 100 15.01 -1.31 11.89
C LYS A 100 15.42 -2.78 11.91
N VAL A 101 14.65 -3.65 11.25
CA VAL A 101 14.93 -5.08 11.14
C VAL A 101 15.28 -5.43 9.69
N ARG A 102 16.47 -6.02 9.48
CA ARG A 102 16.92 -6.53 8.17
C ARG A 102 15.94 -7.60 7.69
N GLY A 103 15.60 -7.57 6.41
CA GLY A 103 14.66 -8.50 5.77
C GLY A 103 13.19 -8.10 5.81
N THR A 104 12.81 -7.02 6.52
CA THR A 104 11.43 -6.51 6.46
C THR A 104 11.04 -6.06 5.05
N GLY A 105 11.92 -5.36 4.36
CA GLY A 105 11.80 -5.02 2.95
C GLY A 105 12.78 -5.80 2.09
N SER A 106 12.60 -5.70 0.77
CA SER A 106 13.51 -6.22 -0.25
C SER A 106 13.88 -5.08 -1.20
N ARG A 107 15.15 -4.99 -1.63
CA ARG A 107 15.61 -4.02 -2.63
C ARG A 107 15.01 -4.31 -4.02
N LYS A 108 14.87 -5.60 -4.36
CA LYS A 108 14.26 -6.11 -5.61
C LYS A 108 12.77 -5.81 -5.75
N ILE A 109 12.07 -5.44 -4.68
CA ILE A 109 10.63 -5.13 -4.69
C ILE A 109 10.42 -3.66 -4.34
N PRO A 110 9.72 -2.87 -5.18
CA PRO A 110 9.47 -1.47 -4.85
C PRO A 110 8.49 -1.36 -3.69
N HIS A 111 8.86 -0.59 -2.67
CA HIS A 111 8.01 -0.31 -1.48
C HIS A 111 7.75 1.17 -1.23
N ARG A 112 8.59 2.05 -1.79
CA ARG A 112 8.49 3.50 -1.59
C ARG A 112 7.31 4.06 -2.36
N LEU A 113 6.44 4.81 -1.66
CA LEU A 113 5.25 5.42 -2.24
C LEU A 113 5.50 6.86 -2.65
N ASN A 114 4.79 7.32 -3.69
CA ASN A 114 4.68 8.74 -4.00
C ASN A 114 3.59 9.42 -3.14
N ALA A 115 3.43 10.73 -3.26
CA ALA A 115 2.47 11.50 -2.47
C ALA A 115 1.01 11.06 -2.67
N GLU A 116 0.60 10.74 -3.91
CA GLU A 116 -0.76 10.30 -4.22
C GLU A 116 -1.06 8.91 -3.62
N GLU A 117 -0.13 7.96 -3.80
CA GLU A 117 -0.21 6.61 -3.24
C GLU A 117 -0.20 6.63 -1.72
N ARG A 118 0.50 7.58 -1.09
CA ARG A 118 0.47 7.75 0.36
C ARG A 118 -0.94 8.06 0.85
N GLY A 119 -1.63 8.99 0.18
CA GLY A 119 -3.03 9.28 0.47
C GLY A 119 -3.92 8.05 0.32
N LEU A 120 -3.71 7.25 -0.73
CA LEU A 120 -4.43 5.99 -0.93
C LEU A 120 -4.11 4.95 0.15
N TYR A 121 -2.85 4.83 0.55
CA TYR A 121 -2.40 3.91 1.59
C TYR A 121 -3.00 4.25 2.96
N ASP A 122 -2.98 5.52 3.36
CA ASP A 122 -3.57 5.95 4.63
C ASP A 122 -5.09 5.77 4.65
N MET A 123 -5.76 5.97 3.51
CA MET A 123 -7.16 5.60 3.36
C MET A 123 -7.37 4.08 3.44
N ALA A 124 -6.49 3.28 2.86
CA ALA A 124 -6.58 1.82 2.88
C ALA A 124 -6.46 1.28 4.31
N LYS A 125 -5.53 1.81 5.11
CA LYS A 125 -5.39 1.48 6.54
C LYS A 125 -6.70 1.68 7.32
N LYS A 126 -7.47 2.72 6.99
CA LYS A 126 -8.77 3.04 7.61
C LYS A 126 -9.91 2.19 7.07
N LYS A 127 -9.94 1.93 5.75
CA LYS A 127 -11.02 1.20 5.07
C LYS A 127 -10.90 -0.31 5.19
N GLY A 128 -9.70 -0.84 5.39
CA GLY A 128 -9.42 -2.28 5.39
C GLY A 128 -9.22 -2.88 4.00
N TYR A 129 -9.20 -2.06 2.94
CA TYR A 129 -8.84 -2.47 1.58
C TYR A 129 -8.16 -1.33 0.84
N VAL A 130 -7.30 -1.67 -0.13
CA VAL A 130 -6.72 -0.70 -1.05
C VAL A 130 -7.46 -0.73 -2.38
N ALA A 131 -7.77 0.44 -2.93
CA ALA A 131 -8.39 0.57 -4.24
C ALA A 131 -7.39 1.19 -5.21
N VAL A 132 -7.10 0.49 -6.29
CA VAL A 132 -6.16 0.91 -7.33
C VAL A 132 -6.87 1.02 -8.66
N ARG A 133 -6.37 1.86 -9.56
CA ARG A 133 -6.93 1.99 -10.92
C ARG A 133 -6.13 1.10 -11.88
N GLY A 134 -6.80 0.20 -12.59
CA GLY A 134 -6.13 -0.87 -13.33
C GLY A 134 -5.35 -1.80 -12.39
N THR A 135 -4.18 -2.27 -12.83
CA THR A 135 -3.30 -3.17 -12.05
C THR A 135 -2.39 -2.44 -11.04
N ALA A 136 -2.42 -1.10 -11.01
CA ALA A 136 -1.45 -0.25 -10.31
C ALA A 136 0.00 -0.30 -10.84
N TYR A 137 0.25 -1.01 -11.96
CA TYR A 137 1.60 -1.26 -12.47
C TYR A 137 2.29 0.01 -12.94
N ARG A 138 3.50 0.21 -12.41
CA ARG A 138 4.42 1.28 -12.76
C ARG A 138 5.59 0.73 -13.52
N LYS A 139 5.69 1.13 -14.79
CA LYS A 139 6.80 0.72 -15.66
C LYS A 139 8.13 1.24 -15.12
N GLU A 140 8.14 2.46 -14.59
CA GLU A 140 9.32 3.15 -14.09
C GLU A 140 9.86 2.62 -12.75
N ARG A 141 9.08 1.79 -12.05
CA ARG A 141 9.50 1.15 -10.78
C ARG A 141 9.45 -0.38 -10.83
N HIS A 142 9.22 -0.95 -12.03
CA HIS A 142 9.11 -2.38 -12.27
C HIS A 142 8.14 -3.10 -11.29
N GLY A 143 7.00 -2.48 -10.97
CA GLY A 143 6.06 -3.11 -10.03
C GLY A 143 4.98 -2.22 -9.44
N ASN A 144 4.39 -2.72 -8.36
CA ASN A 144 3.19 -2.21 -7.69
C ASN A 144 3.48 -1.81 -6.24
N PRO A 145 4.14 -0.66 -5.99
CA PRO A 145 4.62 -0.33 -4.64
C PRO A 145 3.48 -0.19 -3.62
N LEU A 146 2.33 0.37 -4.03
CA LEU A 146 1.17 0.54 -3.14
C LEU A 146 0.57 -0.81 -2.66
N PRO A 147 0.18 -1.75 -3.54
CA PRO A 147 -0.21 -3.09 -3.09
C PRO A 147 0.86 -3.84 -2.30
N ASN A 148 2.14 -3.72 -2.68
CA ASN A 148 3.26 -4.39 -1.99
C ASN A 148 3.35 -3.97 -0.52
N ILE A 149 3.39 -2.65 -0.26
CA ILE A 149 3.49 -2.15 1.11
C ILE A 149 2.19 -2.35 1.90
N TYR A 150 1.04 -2.34 1.23
CA TYR A 150 -0.24 -2.65 1.87
C TYR A 150 -0.31 -4.11 2.32
N ARG A 151 0.18 -5.05 1.49
CA ARG A 151 0.31 -6.46 1.84
C ARG A 151 1.21 -6.67 3.06
N GLN A 152 2.34 -5.95 3.15
CA GLN A 152 3.20 -5.98 4.34
C GLN A 152 2.49 -5.46 5.59
N TRP A 153 1.74 -4.37 5.46
CA TRP A 153 0.95 -3.81 6.56
C TRP A 153 -0.11 -4.80 7.07
N CYS A 154 -0.80 -5.47 6.16
CA CYS A 154 -1.74 -6.54 6.49
C CYS A 154 -1.04 -7.70 7.23
N ASP A 155 0.17 -8.09 6.81
CA ASP A 155 0.97 -9.11 7.52
C ASP A 155 1.40 -8.67 8.91
N ALA A 156 1.86 -7.43 9.11
CA ALA A 156 2.15 -6.92 10.45
C ALA A 156 0.93 -6.97 11.39
N LYS A 157 -0.27 -6.79 10.85
CA LYS A 157 -1.52 -6.84 11.61
C LYS A 157 -2.18 -8.22 11.68
N ALA A 158 -1.61 -9.23 11.02
CA ALA A 158 -2.23 -10.55 10.85
C ALA A 158 -3.66 -10.48 10.27
N GLN A 159 -3.87 -9.63 9.26
CA GLN A 159 -5.15 -9.38 8.60
C GLN A 159 -5.11 -9.78 7.13
N LEU A 160 -6.27 -10.17 6.56
CA LEU A 160 -6.43 -10.41 5.13
C LEU A 160 -5.98 -9.17 4.32
N CYS A 161 -5.24 -9.37 3.23
CA CYS A 161 -4.94 -8.29 2.29
C CYS A 161 -6.02 -8.25 1.19
N VAL A 162 -6.64 -7.08 1.00
CA VAL A 162 -7.75 -6.88 0.06
C VAL A 162 -7.41 -5.74 -0.90
N VAL A 163 -7.38 -6.04 -2.19
CA VAL A 163 -7.09 -5.10 -3.27
C VAL A 163 -8.29 -5.04 -4.22
N VAL A 164 -8.78 -3.84 -4.51
CA VAL A 164 -9.83 -3.60 -5.52
C VAL A 164 -9.20 -2.93 -6.72
N GLU A 165 -9.17 -3.63 -7.85
CA GLU A 165 -8.71 -3.13 -9.13
C GLU A 165 -9.90 -2.53 -9.89
N GLN A 166 -9.90 -1.21 -9.94
CA GLN A 166 -10.95 -0.45 -10.60
C GLN A 166 -10.70 -0.42 -12.09
N ASP A 167 -11.69 -0.85 -12.86
CA ASP A 167 -11.62 -0.72 -14.30
C ASP A 167 -11.62 0.76 -14.69
N ARG A 168 -10.60 1.16 -15.45
CA ARG A 168 -10.36 2.53 -15.87
C ARG A 168 -11.41 3.02 -16.86
N ALA A 169 -11.95 2.13 -17.68
CA ALA A 169 -12.77 2.46 -18.84
C ALA A 169 -14.12 1.74 -18.85
N GLY A 170 -14.43 0.92 -17.83
CA GLY A 170 -15.62 0.06 -17.85
C GLY A 170 -15.62 -0.89 -19.05
N SER A 171 -14.44 -1.19 -19.57
CA SER A 171 -14.24 -1.99 -20.79
C SER A 171 -14.21 -3.48 -20.51
N SER A 172 -13.96 -3.87 -19.26
CA SER A 172 -14.00 -5.26 -18.82
C SER A 172 -15.46 -5.67 -18.61
N PRO A 173 -15.96 -6.68 -19.33
CA PRO A 173 -17.38 -7.07 -19.32
C PRO A 173 -17.91 -7.64 -17.99
N GLY A 174 -17.23 -7.42 -16.86
CA GLY A 174 -17.67 -7.83 -15.52
C GLY A 174 -17.41 -6.81 -14.41
N GLY A 175 -16.95 -5.60 -14.73
CA GLY A 175 -16.73 -4.54 -13.73
C GLY A 175 -15.38 -4.61 -13.03
N ASP A 176 -15.34 -4.13 -11.78
CA ASP A 176 -14.12 -4.02 -10.97
C ASP A 176 -13.74 -5.43 -10.43
N GLN A 177 -12.44 -5.70 -10.27
CA GLN A 177 -11.95 -6.97 -9.76
C GLN A 177 -11.50 -6.82 -8.30
N VAL A 178 -11.79 -7.82 -7.47
CA VAL A 178 -11.36 -7.87 -6.06
C VAL A 178 -10.40 -9.04 -5.89
N VAL A 179 -9.18 -8.74 -5.45
CA VAL A 179 -8.14 -9.72 -5.15
C VAL A 179 -7.95 -9.78 -3.65
N LEU A 180 -8.12 -10.98 -3.09
CA LEU A 180 -7.88 -11.26 -1.68
C LEU A 180 -6.60 -12.09 -1.55
N ASP A 181 -5.71 -11.77 -0.61
CA ASP A 181 -4.58 -12.64 -0.25
C ASP A 181 -4.70 -13.08 1.20
N LEU A 182 -4.77 -14.40 1.37
CA LEU A 182 -4.86 -15.06 2.67
C LEU A 182 -3.50 -15.26 3.33
N ALA A 183 -2.39 -15.09 2.60
CA ALA A 183 -1.05 -15.36 3.13
C ALA A 183 -0.68 -14.56 4.40
N PRO A 184 -1.03 -13.26 4.52
CA PRO A 184 -0.84 -12.48 5.75
C PRO A 184 -1.44 -13.10 7.02
N LEU A 185 -2.45 -13.97 6.91
CA LEU A 185 -3.04 -14.65 8.06
C LEU A 185 -2.07 -15.66 8.69
N ARG A 186 -1.08 -16.14 7.93
CA ARG A 186 -0.08 -17.16 8.35
C ARG A 186 -0.72 -18.44 8.89
N ARG A 187 -1.72 -18.97 8.16
CA ARG A 187 -2.51 -20.15 8.54
C ARG A 187 -2.37 -21.30 7.53
N GLU A 188 -2.20 -22.50 8.07
CA GLU A 188 -2.17 -23.74 7.28
C GLU A 188 -3.56 -24.09 6.74
N ASP A 189 -4.60 -23.91 7.55
CA ASP A 189 -5.98 -24.11 7.13
C ASP A 189 -6.71 -22.77 7.03
N THR A 190 -7.18 -22.47 5.82
CA THR A 190 -7.96 -21.27 5.49
C THR A 190 -9.36 -21.61 4.98
N ALA A 191 -9.77 -22.89 5.00
CA ALA A 191 -11.02 -23.33 4.39
C ALA A 191 -12.26 -22.61 4.96
N GLN A 192 -12.30 -22.39 6.28
CA GLN A 192 -13.39 -21.65 6.93
C GLN A 192 -13.45 -20.19 6.49
N VAL A 193 -12.30 -19.55 6.28
CA VAL A 193 -12.21 -18.16 5.82
C VAL A 193 -12.63 -18.08 4.36
N GLU A 194 -12.16 -19.00 3.52
CA GLU A 194 -12.53 -19.10 2.10
C GLU A 194 -14.04 -19.29 1.93
N ALA A 195 -14.65 -20.22 2.69
CA ALA A 195 -16.09 -20.45 2.64
C ALA A 195 -16.90 -19.21 3.07
N ALA A 196 -16.47 -18.52 4.13
CA ALA A 196 -17.13 -17.30 4.60
C ALA A 196 -17.01 -16.14 3.58
N LEU A 197 -15.87 -16.03 2.90
CA LEU A 197 -15.66 -15.03 1.84
C LEU A 197 -16.45 -15.36 0.58
N ALA A 198 -16.55 -16.62 0.20
CA ALA A 198 -17.38 -17.05 -0.93
C ALA A 198 -18.88 -16.76 -0.68
N ALA A 199 -19.39 -17.04 0.53
CA ALA A 199 -20.75 -16.69 0.91
C ALA A 199 -20.99 -15.17 0.85
N LEU A 200 -20.08 -14.37 1.42
CA LEU A 200 -20.16 -12.91 1.37
C LEU A 200 -20.11 -12.37 -0.08
N ALA A 201 -19.32 -12.98 -0.95
CA ALA A 201 -19.23 -12.61 -2.36
C ALA A 201 -20.57 -12.85 -3.07
N ALA A 202 -21.19 -14.02 -2.83
CA ALA A 202 -22.50 -14.35 -3.36
C ALA A 202 -23.59 -13.38 -2.88
N GLU A 203 -23.60 -13.02 -1.58
CA GLU A 203 -24.52 -12.01 -1.03
C GLU A 203 -24.37 -10.63 -1.70
N CYS A 204 -23.14 -10.27 -2.06
CA CYS A 204 -22.85 -9.01 -2.75
C CYS A 204 -23.06 -9.10 -4.27
N GLY A 205 -23.37 -10.27 -4.83
CA GLY A 205 -23.52 -10.48 -6.28
C GLY A 205 -22.19 -10.46 -7.05
N LEU A 206 -21.08 -10.85 -6.43
CA LEU A 206 -19.79 -11.01 -7.11
C LEU A 206 -19.63 -12.44 -7.63
N ARG A 207 -19.10 -12.57 -8.84
CA ARG A 207 -18.66 -13.83 -9.45
C ARG A 207 -17.26 -14.17 -8.97
N ARG A 208 -17.02 -15.40 -8.52
CA ARG A 208 -15.65 -15.91 -8.31
C ARG A 208 -14.98 -16.15 -9.67
N VAL A 209 -13.78 -15.63 -9.84
CA VAL A 209 -13.00 -15.79 -11.06
C VAL A 209 -12.01 -16.95 -10.86
N PRO A 210 -12.03 -17.97 -11.72
CA PRO A 210 -11.11 -19.09 -11.61
C PRO A 210 -9.69 -18.68 -12.02
N TYR A 211 -8.70 -19.44 -11.57
CA TYR A 211 -7.28 -19.16 -11.83
C TYR A 211 -6.90 -19.21 -13.31
N GLU A 212 -7.63 -20.01 -14.09
CA GLU A 212 -7.44 -20.15 -15.53
C GLU A 212 -7.83 -18.86 -16.28
N GLU A 213 -8.81 -18.12 -15.77
CA GLU A 213 -9.21 -16.81 -16.31
C GLU A 213 -8.28 -15.69 -15.85
N ARG A 214 -7.69 -15.84 -14.66
CA ARG A 214 -6.77 -14.86 -14.08
C ARG A 214 -5.53 -15.53 -13.49
N PRO A 215 -4.45 -15.64 -14.30
CA PRO A 215 -3.23 -16.31 -13.87
C PRO A 215 -2.46 -15.53 -12.79
N LEU A 216 -1.51 -16.20 -12.13
CA LEU A 216 -0.74 -15.68 -10.98
C LEU A 216 0.18 -14.50 -11.33
N ASP A 217 0.56 -14.36 -12.58
CA ASP A 217 1.28 -13.20 -13.13
C ASP A 217 0.41 -11.93 -13.16
N ALA A 218 -0.91 -12.08 -13.13
CA ALA A 218 -1.85 -10.97 -13.02
C ALA A 218 -2.11 -10.52 -11.58
N LEU A 219 -1.24 -10.86 -10.61
CA LEU A 219 -1.39 -10.41 -9.23
C LEU A 219 -1.03 -8.92 -9.06
N PRO A 220 -1.75 -8.19 -8.19
CA PRO A 220 -1.47 -6.78 -7.97
C PRO A 220 -0.23 -6.52 -7.12
N TRP A 221 0.44 -7.55 -6.59
CA TRP A 221 1.69 -7.40 -5.84
C TRP A 221 2.80 -8.24 -6.49
N ASN A 222 4.02 -7.74 -6.39
CA ASN A 222 5.21 -8.45 -6.81
C ASN A 222 5.50 -9.54 -5.77
N ILE A 223 5.50 -10.79 -6.21
CA ILE A 223 6.04 -11.91 -5.46
C ILE A 223 7.34 -12.25 -6.16
N LEU A 224 8.47 -12.18 -5.46
CA LEU A 224 9.67 -12.81 -5.98
C LEU A 224 9.37 -14.30 -5.99
N ALA A 225 9.20 -14.87 -7.17
CA ALA A 225 9.31 -16.31 -7.30
C ALA A 225 10.79 -16.60 -7.01
N ASP A 226 11.09 -17.05 -5.79
CA ASP A 226 12.42 -17.45 -5.31
C ASP A 226 13.00 -18.66 -6.12
N TRP A 227 12.84 -18.73 -7.45
CA TRP A 227 13.05 -19.95 -8.25
C TRP A 227 13.80 -19.75 -9.57
N VAL A 228 14.52 -18.65 -9.72
CA VAL A 228 15.71 -18.69 -10.57
C VAL A 228 16.90 -18.52 -9.64
N GLU A 229 17.29 -19.62 -9.01
CA GLU A 229 18.49 -19.78 -8.15
C GLU A 229 19.81 -19.41 -8.86
N GLY A 230 19.78 -18.84 -10.07
CA GLY A 230 20.97 -18.41 -10.82
C GLY A 230 21.37 -16.95 -10.62
N ASP A 231 20.64 -16.20 -9.78
CA ASP A 231 20.86 -14.75 -9.57
C ASP A 231 21.28 -14.41 -8.13
N GLU A 232 21.39 -15.41 -7.22
CA GLU A 232 22.00 -15.20 -5.89
C GLU A 232 23.53 -15.26 -5.96
N GLU A 233 24.13 -16.02 -6.89
CA GLU A 233 25.59 -15.98 -7.12
C GLU A 233 26.05 -14.58 -7.56
N GLY A 234 25.27 -13.87 -8.38
CA GLY A 234 25.60 -12.50 -8.80
C GLY A 234 25.44 -11.43 -7.72
N GLU A 235 24.53 -11.59 -6.75
CA GLU A 235 24.41 -10.64 -5.62
C GLU A 235 25.54 -10.83 -4.60
N GLU A 236 26.09 -12.04 -4.44
CA GLU A 236 27.29 -12.25 -3.62
C GLU A 236 28.53 -11.67 -4.32
N GLU A 237 28.67 -11.80 -5.65
CA GLU A 237 29.73 -11.15 -6.42
C GLU A 237 29.64 -9.61 -6.36
N GLU A 238 28.44 -9.00 -6.50
CA GLU A 238 28.29 -7.54 -6.37
C GLU A 238 28.56 -7.04 -4.94
N GLU A 239 28.19 -7.79 -3.87
CA GLU A 239 28.55 -7.41 -2.49
C GLU A 239 30.08 -7.55 -2.24
N GLU A 240 30.76 -8.52 -2.87
CA GLU A 240 32.23 -8.64 -2.81
C GLU A 240 32.93 -7.51 -3.59
N GLU A 241 32.44 -7.13 -4.79
CA GLU A 241 32.97 -5.98 -5.54
C GLU A 241 32.76 -4.65 -4.80
N GLU A 242 31.60 -4.41 -4.16
CA GLU A 242 31.37 -3.21 -3.33
C GLU A 242 32.30 -3.18 -2.10
N GLU A 243 32.58 -4.33 -1.46
CA GLU A 243 33.54 -4.40 -0.33
C GLU A 243 34.99 -4.16 -0.81
N GLU A 244 35.39 -4.65 -1.98
CA GLU A 244 36.70 -4.37 -2.57
C GLU A 244 36.86 -2.88 -2.96
N GLU A 245 35.82 -2.24 -3.53
CA GLU A 245 35.86 -0.79 -3.83
C GLU A 245 35.94 0.06 -2.54
N GLU A 246 35.22 -0.29 -1.47
CA GLU A 246 35.33 0.42 -0.18
C GLU A 246 36.73 0.25 0.45
N GLU A 247 37.36 -0.94 0.34
CA GLU A 247 38.74 -1.15 0.80
C GLU A 247 39.76 -0.36 -0.04
N GLU A 248 39.59 -0.27 -1.36
CA GLU A 248 40.44 0.57 -2.23
C GLU A 248 40.30 2.08 -1.90
N GLU A 249 39.08 2.57 -1.66
CA GLU A 249 38.87 3.97 -1.23
C GLU A 249 39.51 4.27 0.14
N GLU A 250 39.43 3.35 1.11
CA GLU A 250 40.11 3.51 2.41
C GLU A 250 41.64 3.50 2.27
N GLU A 251 42.22 2.65 1.39
CA GLU A 251 43.66 2.66 1.11
C GLU A 251 44.12 3.96 0.42
N GLU A 252 43.35 4.50 -0.54
CA GLU A 252 43.65 5.79 -1.17
C GLU A 252 43.59 6.97 -0.17
N GLU A 253 42.62 6.98 0.75
CA GLU A 253 42.55 8.00 1.81
C GLU A 253 43.75 7.91 2.78
N GLU A 254 44.20 6.70 3.15
CA GLU A 254 45.40 6.51 3.99
C GLU A 254 46.68 6.97 3.27
N GLU A 255 46.83 6.70 1.97
CA GLU A 255 47.97 7.20 1.16
C GLU A 255 47.97 8.73 1.05
N GLU A 256 46.82 9.38 0.85
CA GLU A 256 46.72 10.85 0.84
C GLU A 256 47.09 11.47 2.20
N GLU A 257 46.66 10.87 3.32
CA GLU A 257 47.04 11.33 4.66
C GLU A 257 48.56 11.21 4.90
N GLU A 258 49.19 10.10 4.47
CA GLU A 258 50.65 9.93 4.57
C GLU A 258 51.41 10.96 3.72
N GLU A 259 50.95 11.25 2.49
CA GLU A 259 51.55 12.27 1.64
C GLU A 259 51.42 13.69 2.26
N GLU A 260 50.27 14.02 2.85
CA GLU A 260 50.08 15.30 3.55
C GLU A 260 51.02 15.42 4.77
N GLU A 261 51.18 14.36 5.57
CA GLU A 261 52.12 14.35 6.70
C GLU A 261 53.58 14.55 6.22
N GLU A 262 54.01 13.90 5.13
CA GLU A 262 55.34 14.09 4.55
C GLU A 262 55.55 15.52 4.01
N GLU A 263 54.52 16.13 3.38
CA GLU A 263 54.57 17.52 2.95
C GLU A 263 54.63 18.50 4.12
N GLU A 264 53.89 18.25 5.21
CA GLU A 264 53.96 19.06 6.43
C GLU A 264 55.33 18.97 7.12
N GLU A 265 55.94 17.78 7.22
CA GLU A 265 57.30 17.62 7.75
C GLU A 265 58.33 18.39 6.91
N LYS A 266 58.16 18.42 5.58
CA LYS A 266 59.03 19.15 4.66
C LYS A 266 58.79 20.66 4.70
N ALA A 267 57.54 21.10 4.87
CA ALA A 267 57.18 22.51 5.02
C ALA A 267 57.58 23.08 6.40
N GLY A 268 57.64 22.23 7.44
CA GLY A 268 58.11 22.58 8.78
C GLY A 268 59.58 23.04 8.85
N ALA A 269 60.39 22.74 7.83
CA ALA A 269 61.78 23.20 7.75
C ALA A 269 61.93 24.65 7.25
N ASP A 270 60.96 25.18 6.49
CA ASP A 270 61.03 26.52 5.87
C ASP A 270 59.87 27.48 6.31
N GLY A 271 58.89 26.99 7.08
CA GLY A 271 57.60 27.65 7.33
C GLY A 271 57.51 28.63 8.51
N ALA A 272 58.61 29.01 9.18
CA ALA A 272 58.54 29.92 10.34
C ALA A 272 58.22 31.40 9.99
N GLU A 273 58.22 31.80 8.71
CA GLU A 273 57.96 33.19 8.31
C GLU A 273 56.61 33.42 7.57
N GLY A 274 55.85 32.37 7.24
CA GLY A 274 54.61 32.47 6.43
C GLY A 274 53.31 32.68 7.21
N ALA A 275 53.18 32.08 8.40
CA ALA A 275 51.93 32.08 9.20
C ALA A 275 51.52 33.46 9.74
N ALA A 276 52.42 34.45 9.71
CA ALA A 276 52.12 35.83 10.12
C ALA A 276 51.37 36.65 9.05
N ARG A 277 51.32 36.20 7.79
CA ARG A 277 50.80 37.02 6.68
C ARG A 277 49.36 36.70 6.27
N GLU A 278 48.87 35.49 6.55
CA GLU A 278 47.53 35.05 6.14
C GLU A 278 46.40 35.48 7.10
N GLN A 279 46.72 35.74 8.38
CA GLN A 279 45.76 36.35 9.31
C GLN A 279 45.41 37.82 9.00
N GLN A 280 46.14 38.50 8.09
CA GLN A 280 45.88 39.90 7.74
C GLN A 280 44.89 40.12 6.59
N GLN A 281 44.41 39.07 5.91
CA GLN A 281 43.47 39.20 4.79
C GLN A 281 42.14 38.48 5.00
N ARG A 282 41.69 38.30 6.24
CA ARG A 282 40.27 38.04 6.48
C ARG A 282 39.52 39.34 6.17
N PRO A 283 38.76 39.45 5.06
CA PRO A 283 37.95 40.64 4.81
C PRO A 283 37.02 40.79 6.02
N GLN A 284 37.06 41.96 6.66
CA GLN A 284 36.17 42.25 7.77
C GLN A 284 34.73 42.22 7.24
N LEU A 285 34.09 41.06 7.38
CA LEU A 285 32.69 40.86 7.07
C LEU A 285 31.91 41.79 7.98
N GLN A 286 31.34 42.85 7.39
CA GLN A 286 30.48 43.75 8.13
C GLN A 286 29.31 42.93 8.69
N PRO A 287 28.93 43.14 9.97
CA PRO A 287 27.83 42.41 10.56
C PRO A 287 26.55 42.70 9.77
N VAL A 288 25.93 41.63 9.24
CA VAL A 288 24.65 41.73 8.54
C VAL A 288 23.59 42.14 9.54
N SER A 289 22.91 43.26 9.32
CA SER A 289 21.91 43.75 10.26
C SER A 289 20.63 42.92 10.17
N ALA A 290 19.85 42.88 11.25
CA ALA A 290 18.54 42.20 11.24
C ALA A 290 17.59 42.79 10.16
N ALA A 291 17.73 44.08 9.86
CA ALA A 291 16.98 44.73 8.79
C ALA A 291 17.38 44.22 7.39
N ASP A 292 18.66 43.91 7.17
CA ASP A 292 19.14 43.35 5.89
C ASP A 292 18.62 41.93 5.67
N LEU A 293 18.53 41.12 6.72
CA LEU A 293 17.92 39.80 6.66
C LEU A 293 16.44 39.86 6.32
N GLU A 294 15.69 40.78 6.94
CA GLU A 294 14.28 40.97 6.63
C GLU A 294 14.09 41.43 5.17
N ALA A 295 14.93 42.36 4.70
CA ALA A 295 14.93 42.82 3.31
C ALA A 295 15.23 41.67 2.32
N ALA A 296 16.20 40.80 2.63
CA ALA A 296 16.52 39.62 1.82
C ALA A 296 15.34 38.63 1.75
N ARG A 297 14.66 38.36 2.88
CA ARG A 297 13.45 37.52 2.91
C ARG A 297 12.31 38.12 2.08
N ALA A 298 12.10 39.43 2.20
CA ALA A 298 11.10 40.15 1.41
C ALA A 298 11.40 40.07 -0.10
N ALA A 299 12.67 40.21 -0.50
CA ALA A 299 13.10 40.09 -1.90
C ALA A 299 12.84 38.68 -2.46
N VAL A 300 13.16 37.62 -1.71
CA VAL A 300 12.86 36.23 -2.11
C VAL A 300 11.35 36.02 -2.28
N ALA A 301 10.55 36.53 -1.34
CA ALA A 301 9.09 36.41 -1.39
C ALA A 301 8.49 37.15 -2.61
N ALA A 302 8.97 38.37 -2.90
CA ALA A 302 8.54 39.16 -4.05
C ALA A 302 8.88 38.46 -5.38
N GLN A 303 10.11 37.97 -5.54
CA GLN A 303 10.53 37.27 -6.76
C GLN A 303 9.75 35.96 -6.95
N ALA A 304 9.47 35.23 -5.86
CA ALA A 304 8.64 34.01 -5.92
C ALA A 304 7.18 34.30 -6.31
N ALA A 305 6.66 35.49 -6.02
CA ALA A 305 5.35 35.93 -6.49
C ALA A 305 5.38 36.25 -8.00
N ALA A 306 6.42 36.94 -8.47
CA ALA A 306 6.60 37.24 -9.90
C ALA A 306 6.70 35.95 -10.76
N VAL A 307 7.44 34.94 -10.30
CA VAL A 307 7.50 33.62 -10.99
C VAL A 307 6.11 32.95 -11.05
N ARG A 308 5.30 33.06 -9.99
CA ARG A 308 3.94 32.51 -9.97
C ARG A 308 3.01 33.26 -10.92
N GLU A 309 3.12 34.58 -10.99
CA GLU A 309 2.33 35.40 -11.92
C GLU A 309 2.67 35.08 -13.38
N LEU A 310 3.97 34.96 -13.71
CA LEU A 310 4.40 34.55 -15.05
C LEU A 310 3.83 33.18 -15.43
N LYS A 311 3.85 32.21 -14.52
CA LYS A 311 3.24 30.89 -14.75
C LYS A 311 1.71 30.94 -14.85
N GLY A 312 1.07 31.82 -14.08
CA GLY A 312 -0.38 32.06 -14.13
C GLY A 312 -0.86 32.62 -15.47
N SER A 313 0.02 33.33 -16.19
CA SER A 313 -0.26 33.83 -17.56
C SER A 313 -0.20 32.74 -18.65
N GLY A 314 0.01 31.48 -18.28
CA GLY A 314 0.09 30.35 -19.21
C GLY A 314 1.49 30.11 -19.79
N ARG A 315 2.51 30.86 -19.33
CA ARG A 315 3.91 30.63 -19.71
C ARG A 315 4.46 29.39 -19.00
N GLY A 316 5.05 28.48 -19.78
CA GLY A 316 5.68 27.28 -19.28
C GLY A 316 7.12 27.52 -18.81
N ASN A 317 7.72 26.53 -18.13
CA ASN A 317 9.12 26.60 -17.68
C ASN A 317 10.16 26.73 -18.81
N LYS A 318 9.76 26.51 -20.07
CA LYS A 318 10.62 26.68 -21.27
C LYS A 318 10.66 28.12 -21.79
N ASP A 319 9.80 28.98 -21.27
CA ASP A 319 9.78 30.40 -21.63
C ASP A 319 11.02 31.09 -21.03
N PRO A 320 11.79 31.85 -21.83
CA PRO A 320 13.02 32.49 -21.37
C PRO A 320 12.80 33.49 -20.24
N GLU A 321 11.64 34.13 -20.16
CA GLU A 321 11.31 35.06 -19.07
C GLU A 321 11.08 34.30 -17.75
N VAL A 322 10.40 33.14 -17.81
CA VAL A 322 10.20 32.28 -16.64
C VAL A 322 11.55 31.71 -16.17
N ALA A 323 12.42 31.33 -17.10
CA ALA A 323 13.76 30.82 -16.78
C ALA A 323 14.63 31.88 -16.07
N ALA A 324 14.71 33.10 -16.63
CA ALA A 324 15.46 34.20 -16.03
C ALA A 324 14.91 34.59 -14.65
N ALA A 325 13.59 34.62 -14.47
CA ALA A 325 12.98 34.94 -13.18
C ALA A 325 13.28 33.88 -12.11
N VAL A 326 13.35 32.60 -12.51
CA VAL A 326 13.73 31.49 -11.62
C VAL A 326 15.23 31.55 -11.26
N GLU A 327 16.09 31.89 -12.21
CA GLU A 327 17.53 32.08 -11.95
C GLU A 327 17.78 33.18 -10.92
N GLN A 328 17.11 34.34 -11.08
CA GLN A 328 17.15 35.42 -10.09
C GLN A 328 16.64 34.98 -8.71
N LEU A 329 15.58 34.16 -8.68
CA LEU A 329 15.07 33.61 -7.42
C LEU A 329 16.10 32.71 -6.72
N MET A 330 16.86 31.92 -7.49
CA MET A 330 17.93 31.07 -6.96
C MET A 330 19.08 31.90 -6.39
N GLN A 331 19.49 32.97 -7.09
CA GLN A 331 20.53 33.89 -6.60
C GLN A 331 20.11 34.57 -5.29
N LEU A 332 18.87 35.08 -5.21
CA LEU A 332 18.35 35.71 -3.98
C LEU A 332 18.26 34.73 -2.80
N LYS A 333 17.92 33.46 -3.05
CA LYS A 333 17.92 32.41 -2.02
C LYS A 333 19.32 32.11 -1.50
N ALA A 334 20.31 32.03 -2.39
CA ALA A 334 21.70 31.84 -2.00
C ALA A 334 22.21 33.01 -1.13
N GLN A 335 21.87 34.25 -1.49
CA GLN A 335 22.20 35.44 -0.69
C GLN A 335 21.53 35.42 0.69
N LEU A 336 20.25 35.04 0.76
CA LEU A 336 19.54 34.89 2.03
C LEU A 336 20.21 33.82 2.93
N GLN A 337 20.59 32.69 2.36
CA GLN A 337 21.28 31.62 3.11
C GLN A 337 22.63 32.08 3.65
N GLN A 338 23.42 32.82 2.85
CA GLN A 338 24.69 33.40 3.31
C GLN A 338 24.49 34.41 4.44
N ALA A 339 23.45 35.25 4.34
CA ALA A 339 23.11 36.21 5.38
C ALA A 339 22.66 35.50 6.68
N GLU A 340 21.88 34.43 6.59
CA GLU A 340 21.45 33.64 7.77
C GLU A 340 22.63 32.93 8.43
N ALA A 341 23.56 32.39 7.66
CA ALA A 341 24.80 31.80 8.17
C ALA A 341 25.69 32.83 8.87
N ALA A 342 25.80 34.05 8.32
CA ALA A 342 26.56 35.14 8.95
C ALA A 342 25.97 35.57 10.30
N VAL A 343 24.64 35.58 10.41
CA VAL A 343 23.96 35.88 11.69
C VAL A 343 24.08 34.74 12.69
N ALA A 344 24.01 33.47 12.24
CA ALA A 344 24.27 32.32 13.11
C ALA A 344 25.69 32.36 13.69
N ALA A 345 26.69 32.64 12.85
CA ALA A 345 28.09 32.72 13.26
C ALA A 345 28.39 33.87 14.25
N THR A 346 27.60 34.95 14.23
CA THR A 346 27.76 36.07 15.17
C THR A 346 26.96 35.88 16.47
N GLY A 347 25.88 35.11 16.44
CA GLY A 347 25.02 34.81 17.60
C GLY A 347 25.72 34.01 18.71
N ASP A 348 26.63 33.10 18.35
CA ASP A 348 27.33 32.26 19.34
C ASP A 348 28.34 33.04 20.19
N VAL A 349 28.81 34.20 19.73
CA VAL A 349 29.85 34.97 20.44
C VAL A 349 29.27 35.79 21.62
N GLN A 350 27.97 36.07 21.64
CA GLN A 350 27.33 36.85 22.72
C GLN A 350 26.69 36.00 23.84
N GLN A 351 26.70 34.67 23.76
CA GLN A 351 26.20 33.76 24.80
C GLN A 351 27.30 33.02 25.57
N ALA A 352 28.54 33.51 25.57
CA ALA A 352 29.52 33.07 26.56
C ALA A 352 29.00 33.45 27.96
N PRO A 353 28.66 32.48 28.83
CA PRO A 353 28.15 32.78 30.16
C PRO A 353 29.23 33.55 30.93
N ALA A 354 28.86 34.70 31.49
CA ALA A 354 29.71 35.42 32.43
C ALA A 354 30.17 34.43 33.50
N GLY A 355 31.47 34.11 33.48
CA GLY A 355 32.05 33.11 34.36
C GLY A 355 31.73 33.43 35.82
N PRO A 356 31.43 32.42 36.66
CA PRO A 356 31.21 32.64 38.08
C PRO A 356 32.51 33.21 38.68
N GLY A 357 32.41 34.39 39.27
CA GLY A 357 33.53 35.01 39.99
C GLY A 357 34.06 34.08 41.08
N PRO A 358 35.36 34.20 41.45
CA PRO A 358 36.02 33.29 42.37
C PRO A 358 35.39 33.38 43.77
N GLN A 359 34.60 32.38 44.16
CA GLN A 359 34.15 32.23 45.54
C GLN A 359 35.14 31.35 46.33
N SER A 360 35.55 31.92 47.46
CA SER A 360 36.44 31.39 48.48
C SER A 360 35.93 30.06 49.08
N PRO A 361 36.81 29.09 49.36
CA PRO A 361 36.41 27.83 49.98
C PRO A 361 36.46 27.96 51.52
N ALA A 362 35.30 28.19 52.14
CA ALA A 362 35.14 27.95 53.57
C ALA A 362 33.68 27.66 53.94
N ALA A 363 33.51 26.59 54.72
CA ALA A 363 32.40 26.30 55.63
C ALA A 363 31.22 25.43 55.14
N VAL A 364 31.37 24.13 55.47
CA VAL A 364 30.45 23.24 56.20
C VAL A 364 28.96 23.11 55.81
N ASP A 365 28.65 21.90 55.35
CA ASP A 365 27.79 20.88 55.98
C ASP A 365 26.39 21.18 56.56
N ALA A 366 25.50 20.22 56.23
CA ALA A 366 24.28 19.78 56.89
C ALA A 366 22.99 20.60 56.66
N LEU A 367 22.03 20.01 55.91
CA LEU A 367 20.84 19.44 56.55
C LEU A 367 20.01 18.54 55.61
N PHE A 368 19.40 17.57 56.28
CA PHE A 368 18.74 16.37 55.79
C PHE A 368 17.22 16.55 55.86
N LEU A 369 16.50 16.01 54.86
CA LEU A 369 15.11 15.55 54.85
C LEU A 369 13.90 16.50 55.05
N ALA A 370 12.86 16.10 54.30
CA ALA A 370 11.42 16.37 54.41
C ALA A 370 10.90 17.67 53.79
N THR A 371 10.09 17.53 52.72
CA THR A 371 8.65 17.86 52.76
C THR A 371 7.96 17.22 51.55
N ALA A 372 7.13 16.22 51.81
CA ALA A 372 6.09 15.76 50.90
C ALA A 372 4.77 16.49 51.25
N ALA A 373 3.90 16.59 50.24
CA ALA A 373 2.47 16.91 50.28
C ALA A 373 2.03 18.34 49.92
N ALA A 374 0.90 18.34 49.20
CA ALA A 374 -0.04 19.41 48.87
C ALA A 374 0.28 20.31 47.67
N SER A 375 -0.31 19.96 46.52
CA SER A 375 -0.99 20.94 45.63
C SER A 375 -1.99 20.21 44.72
N THR A 376 -3.17 19.93 45.28
CA THR A 376 -4.42 19.86 44.52
C THR A 376 -4.74 21.24 43.98
N SER A 377 -4.60 21.44 42.66
CA SER A 377 -5.12 22.62 41.97
C SER A 377 -6.19 22.19 40.98
N THR A 378 -7.43 22.44 41.39
CA THR A 378 -8.62 22.50 40.55
C THR A 378 -8.45 23.57 39.48
N TYR A 379 -8.47 23.19 38.20
CA TYR A 379 -8.77 24.14 37.11
C TYR A 379 -10.10 23.74 36.48
N SER A 380 -11.13 24.48 36.90
CA SER A 380 -12.49 24.43 36.39
C SER A 380 -12.67 25.64 35.47
N SER A 381 -13.33 25.39 34.33
CA SER A 381 -14.05 26.32 33.46
C SER A 381 -13.35 27.58 32.94
N SER A 382 -13.28 27.70 31.61
CA SER A 382 -14.02 28.75 30.88
C SER A 382 -13.81 28.65 29.37
N SER A 383 -14.86 28.22 28.67
CA SER A 383 -15.06 28.51 27.25
C SER A 383 -15.28 30.01 27.04
N PRO A 384 -14.67 30.65 26.03
CA PRO A 384 -15.17 31.91 25.53
C PRO A 384 -16.24 31.68 24.46
N SER A 385 -17.46 32.02 24.84
CA SER A 385 -18.58 32.35 23.98
C SER A 385 -18.57 33.85 23.74
N SER A 386 -18.43 34.30 22.50
CA SER A 386 -18.80 35.64 22.03
C SER A 386 -18.74 35.65 20.50
N ALA A 387 -19.89 35.70 19.84
CA ALA A 387 -20.53 36.93 19.34
C ALA A 387 -20.01 37.27 17.93
N ALA A 388 -20.79 36.93 16.90
CA ALA A 388 -21.78 37.82 16.28
C ALA A 388 -21.11 38.84 15.36
N ALA A 389 -21.01 38.46 14.09
CA ALA A 389 -20.89 39.39 12.97
C ALA A 389 -21.99 39.03 11.97
N GLU A 390 -23.02 39.88 11.96
CA GLU A 390 -23.95 40.11 10.87
C GLU A 390 -23.22 40.21 9.53
N GLU A 391 -23.78 39.60 8.49
CA GLU A 391 -23.93 40.22 7.16
C GLU A 391 -24.87 39.37 6.27
N PRO A 392 -25.55 39.99 5.30
CA PRO A 392 -26.95 39.68 4.97
C PRO A 392 -27.16 38.76 3.75
N ALA A 393 -28.32 38.10 3.76
CA ALA A 393 -28.88 37.35 2.64
C ALA A 393 -29.27 38.25 1.46
N PRO A 394 -29.22 37.75 0.21
CA PRO A 394 -30.04 38.28 -0.87
C PRO A 394 -31.24 37.37 -1.16
N SER A 395 -32.38 38.04 -1.18
CA SER A 395 -33.73 37.58 -1.47
C SER A 395 -33.91 36.83 -2.78
N ALA A 396 -34.85 35.90 -2.71
CA ALA A 396 -35.62 35.39 -3.83
C ALA A 396 -36.30 36.52 -4.63
N ALA A 397 -36.21 36.44 -5.96
CA ALA A 397 -37.07 37.17 -6.87
C ALA A 397 -37.33 36.33 -8.14
N THR A 398 -38.58 35.94 -8.32
CA THR A 398 -39.25 35.56 -9.57
C THR A 398 -40.66 36.16 -9.51
N PRO A 399 -41.40 36.33 -10.62
CA PRO A 399 -41.03 36.60 -12.02
C PRO A 399 -41.78 37.85 -12.56
N PRO A 400 -41.75 38.15 -13.88
CA PRO A 400 -43.01 37.97 -14.59
C PRO A 400 -42.90 37.45 -16.05
N THR A 401 -43.90 36.62 -16.39
CA THR A 401 -44.78 36.70 -17.56
C THR A 401 -44.23 37.30 -18.87
N SER A 402 -44.20 36.49 -19.94
CA SER A 402 -44.83 36.79 -21.24
C SER A 402 -44.71 35.61 -22.22
N ALA A 403 -45.85 35.26 -22.83
CA ALA A 403 -46.01 34.33 -23.95
C ALA A 403 -45.40 34.90 -25.26
N PRO A 404 -45.33 34.14 -26.39
CA PRO A 404 -46.53 33.87 -27.18
C PRO A 404 -46.60 32.47 -27.85
N ALA A 405 -47.81 32.24 -28.39
CA ALA A 405 -48.31 31.12 -29.17
C ALA A 405 -47.43 30.62 -30.33
N ALA A 406 -47.54 29.33 -30.67
CA ALA A 406 -48.35 28.88 -31.80
C ALA A 406 -48.14 27.39 -32.15
N SER A 407 -49.22 26.82 -32.69
CA SER A 407 -49.29 25.73 -33.66
C SER A 407 -49.46 24.29 -33.18
N ALA A 408 -50.68 23.83 -33.44
CA ALA A 408 -51.19 22.48 -33.43
C ALA A 408 -50.48 21.53 -34.40
N ALA A 409 -50.45 20.25 -34.07
CA ALA A 409 -50.72 19.16 -35.00
C ALA A 409 -51.19 17.93 -34.21
N ALA A 410 -52.35 17.42 -34.62
CA ALA A 410 -53.03 16.26 -34.10
C ALA A 410 -52.36 14.96 -34.56
N ALA A 411 -52.40 13.93 -33.72
CA ALA A 411 -52.40 12.54 -34.16
C ALA A 411 -53.10 11.66 -33.11
N GLU A 412 -54.17 11.00 -33.55
CA GLU A 412 -54.98 10.03 -32.83
C GLU A 412 -54.18 8.77 -32.43
N PRO A 413 -54.61 8.06 -31.38
CA PRO A 413 -54.42 6.61 -31.29
C PRO A 413 -55.74 5.86 -31.52
N PRO A 414 -55.73 4.74 -32.25
CA PRO A 414 -56.94 3.95 -32.47
C PRO A 414 -57.30 3.10 -31.23
N SER A 415 -58.60 3.05 -31.00
CA SER A 415 -59.32 2.19 -30.07
C SER A 415 -59.76 0.90 -30.77
N ALA A 416 -59.47 -0.26 -30.18
CA ALA A 416 -60.34 -1.46 -30.12
C ALA A 416 -59.73 -2.43 -29.08
N SER A 417 -60.39 -2.76 -27.96
CA SER A 417 -61.41 -3.83 -27.79
C SER A 417 -60.89 -5.20 -28.24
N ALA A 418 -61.00 -6.31 -27.53
CA ALA A 418 -61.57 -6.70 -26.24
C ALA A 418 -61.17 -8.18 -26.04
N ALA A 419 -60.99 -8.69 -24.82
CA ALA A 419 -61.39 -10.06 -24.44
C ALA A 419 -61.03 -10.39 -22.98
N SER A 420 -61.96 -11.11 -22.37
CA SER A 420 -62.06 -11.68 -21.04
C SER A 420 -61.17 -12.90 -20.74
N ALA A 421 -61.24 -13.33 -19.47
CA ALA A 421 -60.77 -14.58 -18.84
C ALA A 421 -59.41 -14.43 -18.14
N ALA A 422 -59.30 -14.30 -16.81
CA ALA A 422 -59.87 -15.12 -15.72
C ALA A 422 -59.55 -16.61 -15.90
N ASP A 423 -58.27 -16.98 -15.79
CA ASP A 423 -57.76 -18.23 -15.19
C ASP A 423 -56.22 -18.27 -15.36
N ALA A 424 -55.46 -17.88 -14.34
CA ALA A 424 -54.02 -18.15 -14.20
C ALA A 424 -53.52 -17.68 -12.83
N ALA A 425 -53.99 -18.31 -11.76
CA ALA A 425 -53.50 -18.07 -10.40
C ALA A 425 -53.13 -19.40 -9.75
N ASP A 426 -52.23 -20.17 -10.38
CA ASP A 426 -51.62 -21.36 -9.74
C ASP A 426 -50.32 -21.82 -10.44
N ALA A 427 -49.45 -20.89 -10.85
CA ALA A 427 -48.17 -21.22 -11.49
C ALA A 427 -47.00 -20.30 -11.08
N ALA A 428 -47.19 -19.42 -10.10
CA ALA A 428 -46.15 -18.49 -9.66
C ALA A 428 -45.19 -19.08 -8.60
N ASP A 429 -45.52 -20.23 -7.99
CA ASP A 429 -44.72 -20.84 -6.91
C ASP A 429 -43.64 -21.83 -7.44
N ALA A 430 -43.67 -22.17 -8.74
CA ALA A 430 -42.69 -23.09 -9.34
C ALA A 430 -41.46 -22.38 -9.93
N ALA A 431 -41.55 -21.06 -10.18
CA ALA A 431 -40.44 -20.29 -10.75
C ALA A 431 -39.36 -19.96 -9.70
N ASP A 432 -39.75 -19.70 -8.45
CA ASP A 432 -38.82 -19.41 -7.34
C ASP A 432 -37.99 -20.64 -6.94
N ALA A 433 -38.56 -21.85 -7.07
CA ALA A 433 -37.83 -23.09 -6.77
C ALA A 433 -36.75 -23.42 -7.81
N ALA A 434 -36.90 -22.95 -9.05
CA ALA A 434 -35.91 -23.16 -10.11
C ALA A 434 -34.66 -22.27 -9.92
N ASP A 435 -34.86 -21.01 -9.50
CA ASP A 435 -33.76 -20.08 -9.20
C ASP A 435 -32.95 -20.54 -7.96
N ALA A 436 -33.63 -21.07 -6.93
CA ALA A 436 -32.96 -21.62 -5.76
C ALA A 436 -32.12 -22.88 -6.07
N ALA A 437 -32.57 -23.71 -7.02
CA ALA A 437 -31.83 -24.88 -7.47
C ALA A 437 -30.59 -24.49 -8.29
N ASP A 438 -30.67 -23.47 -9.13
CA ASP A 438 -29.52 -22.99 -9.91
C ASP A 438 -28.46 -22.34 -9.00
N ALA A 439 -28.88 -21.58 -7.99
CA ALA A 439 -27.96 -21.02 -6.97
C ALA A 439 -27.22 -22.10 -6.17
N ALA A 440 -27.90 -23.18 -5.77
CA ALA A 440 -27.28 -24.31 -5.10
C ALA A 440 -26.29 -25.06 -6.01
N THR A 441 -26.60 -25.18 -7.30
CA THR A 441 -25.74 -25.85 -8.28
C THR A 441 -24.48 -25.02 -8.59
N ALA A 442 -24.62 -23.69 -8.66
CA ALA A 442 -23.50 -22.76 -8.77
C ALA A 442 -22.56 -22.82 -7.54
N ALA A 443 -23.10 -22.94 -6.33
CA ALA A 443 -22.30 -23.10 -5.11
C ALA A 443 -21.51 -24.42 -5.09
N VAL A 444 -22.08 -25.51 -5.64
CA VAL A 444 -21.38 -26.80 -5.77
C VAL A 444 -20.30 -26.74 -6.86
N ALA A 445 -20.53 -26.04 -7.96
CA ALA A 445 -19.51 -25.80 -8.97
C ALA A 445 -18.32 -24.99 -8.40
N ASP A 446 -18.59 -24.03 -7.51
CA ASP A 446 -17.55 -23.26 -6.83
C ASP A 446 -16.71 -24.10 -5.85
N ALA A 447 -17.31 -25.12 -5.24
CA ALA A 447 -16.63 -26.09 -4.39
C ALA A 447 -15.72 -27.07 -5.17
N LEU A 448 -15.90 -27.18 -6.50
CA LEU A 448 -15.05 -27.98 -7.38
C LEU A 448 -13.86 -27.19 -7.95
N LEU A 449 -13.79 -25.87 -7.71
CA LEU A 449 -12.58 -25.12 -8.03
C LEU A 449 -11.45 -25.59 -7.12
N LEU A 450 -10.46 -26.22 -7.73
CA LEU A 450 -9.30 -26.72 -7.02
C LEU A 450 -8.66 -25.59 -6.19
N PRO A 451 -8.32 -25.84 -4.92
CA PRO A 451 -7.62 -24.85 -4.13
C PRO A 451 -6.31 -24.50 -4.83
N ALA A 452 -5.93 -23.23 -4.76
CA ALA A 452 -4.68 -22.76 -5.31
C ALA A 452 -3.53 -23.64 -4.79
N PRO A 453 -2.61 -24.09 -5.66
CA PRO A 453 -1.48 -24.88 -5.20
C PRO A 453 -0.66 -24.04 -4.22
N ARG A 454 -0.62 -24.45 -2.95
CA ARG A 454 0.26 -23.86 -1.94
C ARG A 454 1.69 -24.31 -2.27
N ARG A 455 2.49 -23.40 -2.82
CA ARG A 455 3.84 -23.71 -3.32
C ARG A 455 4.95 -23.71 -2.25
N SER A 456 4.73 -23.10 -1.09
CA SER A 456 5.77 -23.00 -0.05
C SER A 456 5.67 -24.16 0.96
N PRO A 457 6.80 -24.77 1.35
CA PRO A 457 6.84 -25.68 2.50
C PRO A 457 6.37 -24.94 3.76
N LEU A 458 5.45 -25.57 4.50
CA LEU A 458 4.84 -25.00 5.71
C LEU A 458 5.87 -24.56 6.77
N GLU A 459 7.01 -25.26 6.83
CA GLU A 459 8.07 -25.04 7.83
C GLU A 459 8.70 -23.64 7.72
N HIS A 460 8.80 -23.08 6.51
CA HIS A 460 9.36 -21.74 6.29
C HIS A 460 8.31 -20.62 6.34
N TYR A 461 7.03 -20.96 6.30
CA TYR A 461 5.93 -19.99 6.25
C TYR A 461 5.88 -19.05 7.46
N TYR A 462 6.40 -19.51 8.59
CA TYR A 462 6.40 -18.78 9.86
C TYR A 462 7.64 -17.91 10.07
N SER A 463 8.73 -18.16 9.35
CA SER A 463 9.99 -17.43 9.48
C SER A 463 10.24 -16.46 8.32
N LEU A 464 9.67 -16.71 7.15
CA LEU A 464 9.89 -15.89 5.97
C LEU A 464 9.16 -14.54 6.05
N PRO A 465 9.76 -13.46 5.51
CA PRO A 465 9.05 -12.22 5.30
C PRO A 465 7.96 -12.40 4.24
N ILE A 466 6.85 -11.66 4.35
CA ILE A 466 5.67 -11.87 3.51
C ILE A 466 5.94 -11.77 2.01
N TRP A 467 6.97 -11.01 1.62
CA TRP A 467 7.35 -10.84 0.22
C TRP A 467 8.03 -12.07 -0.41
N ARG A 468 8.55 -13.01 0.42
CA ARG A 468 8.98 -14.36 -0.01
C ARG A 468 7.88 -15.41 0.09
N ILE A 469 6.78 -15.08 0.77
CA ILE A 469 5.66 -15.99 0.92
C ILE A 469 4.77 -15.90 -0.32
N HIS A 470 4.61 -17.03 -1.01
CA HIS A 470 3.65 -17.17 -2.09
C HIS A 470 2.25 -16.73 -1.63
N ALA A 471 1.63 -15.87 -2.41
CA ALA A 471 0.26 -15.46 -2.16
C ALA A 471 -0.68 -16.64 -2.34
N VAL A 472 -1.79 -16.59 -1.62
CA VAL A 472 -2.91 -17.51 -1.78
C VAL A 472 -4.10 -16.66 -2.22
N PRO A 473 -4.16 -16.28 -3.51
CA PRO A 473 -5.12 -15.30 -3.95
C PRO A 473 -6.54 -15.89 -4.08
N LEU A 474 -7.55 -15.07 -3.88
CA LEU A 474 -8.91 -15.35 -4.34
C LEU A 474 -9.35 -14.19 -5.22
N PHE A 475 -9.91 -14.51 -6.37
CA PHE A 475 -10.35 -13.51 -7.34
C PHE A 475 -11.87 -13.47 -7.39
N TYR A 476 -12.40 -12.25 -7.30
CA TYR A 476 -13.82 -11.98 -7.48
C TYR A 476 -14.01 -10.82 -8.45
N GLN A 477 -15.13 -10.80 -9.15
CA GLN A 477 -15.46 -9.77 -10.13
C GLN A 477 -16.92 -9.37 -9.98
N GLY A 478 -17.20 -8.06 -10.07
CA GLY A 478 -18.57 -7.55 -10.06
C GLY A 478 -18.66 -6.05 -10.25
N GLU A 479 -19.87 -5.52 -10.14
CA GLU A 479 -20.11 -4.09 -10.26
C GLU A 479 -19.30 -3.30 -9.21
N ARG A 480 -18.86 -2.09 -9.55
CA ARG A 480 -18.03 -1.23 -8.67
C ARG A 480 -18.61 -1.05 -7.26
N ALA A 481 -19.93 -0.84 -7.15
CA ALA A 481 -20.57 -0.65 -5.86
C ALA A 481 -20.52 -1.94 -5.01
N ALA A 482 -20.87 -3.07 -5.63
CA ALA A 482 -20.80 -4.40 -5.03
C ALA A 482 -19.37 -4.77 -4.61
N ALA A 483 -18.39 -4.56 -5.50
CA ALA A 483 -16.98 -4.85 -5.25
C ALA A 483 -16.42 -4.09 -4.04
N LYS A 484 -16.78 -2.81 -3.89
CA LYS A 484 -16.38 -2.00 -2.73
C LYS A 484 -17.08 -2.43 -1.45
N ALA A 485 -18.37 -2.78 -1.52
CA ALA A 485 -19.12 -3.28 -0.36
C ALA A 485 -18.53 -4.60 0.14
N PHE A 486 -18.28 -5.54 -0.79
CA PHE A 486 -17.60 -6.80 -0.52
C PHE A 486 -16.22 -6.58 0.12
N ALA A 487 -15.36 -5.75 -0.49
CA ALA A 487 -14.02 -5.48 0.01
C ALA A 487 -14.01 -4.86 1.42
N ALA A 488 -14.96 -3.96 1.72
CA ALA A 488 -15.10 -3.36 3.05
C ALA A 488 -15.50 -4.37 4.13
N ALA A 489 -16.30 -5.38 3.77
CA ALA A 489 -16.76 -6.42 4.69
C ALA A 489 -15.76 -7.59 4.82
N ALA A 490 -14.99 -7.90 3.76
CA ALA A 490 -14.15 -9.09 3.67
C ALA A 490 -13.16 -9.26 4.84
N ALA A 491 -12.42 -8.21 5.21
CA ALA A 491 -11.45 -8.29 6.30
C ALA A 491 -12.11 -8.59 7.66
N LYS A 492 -13.30 -8.04 7.91
CA LYS A 492 -14.09 -8.29 9.13
C LYS A 492 -14.65 -9.70 9.14
N THR A 493 -15.19 -10.17 8.01
CA THR A 493 -15.71 -11.54 7.84
C THR A 493 -14.61 -12.57 8.06
N ALA A 494 -13.43 -12.37 7.49
CA ALA A 494 -12.28 -13.24 7.70
C ALA A 494 -11.86 -13.29 9.18
N ALA A 495 -11.80 -12.14 9.86
CA ALA A 495 -11.49 -12.08 11.28
C ALA A 495 -12.56 -12.80 12.14
N ALA A 496 -13.84 -12.67 11.80
CA ALA A 496 -14.94 -13.34 12.48
C ALA A 496 -14.88 -14.86 12.29
N ALA A 497 -14.59 -15.35 11.09
CA ALA A 497 -14.41 -16.77 10.80
C ALA A 497 -13.26 -17.38 11.63
N LEU A 498 -12.14 -16.66 11.77
CA LEU A 498 -11.02 -17.09 12.62
C LEU A 498 -11.34 -17.03 14.12
N GLY A 499 -12.17 -16.07 14.55
CA GLY A 499 -12.57 -15.90 15.95
C GLY A 499 -13.64 -16.88 16.42
N ALA A 500 -14.55 -17.30 15.54
CA ALA A 500 -15.59 -18.27 15.83
C ALA A 500 -15.02 -19.63 16.27
N GLY A 501 -13.85 -20.03 15.75
CA GLY A 501 -13.13 -21.21 16.21
C GLY A 501 -12.37 -21.03 17.54
N ALA A 502 -12.01 -19.80 17.92
CA ALA A 502 -11.19 -19.52 19.09
C ALA A 502 -12.00 -19.20 20.37
N ALA A 503 -13.27 -18.79 20.24
CA ALA A 503 -14.14 -18.42 21.36
C ALA A 503 -14.49 -19.59 22.32
N GLY A 504 -14.10 -20.83 21.98
CA GLY A 504 -14.18 -21.99 22.88
C GLY A 504 -12.99 -22.16 23.85
N GLY A 505 -11.93 -21.35 23.74
CA GLY A 505 -10.71 -21.47 24.55
C GLY A 505 -10.55 -20.33 25.55
N GLY A 506 -10.62 -20.64 26.84
CA GLY A 506 -10.61 -19.69 27.96
C GLY A 506 -9.50 -18.63 27.94
N LYS A 507 -9.85 -17.49 28.55
CA LYS A 507 -9.02 -16.33 28.92
C LYS A 507 -7.53 -16.69 29.06
N ARG A 508 -6.74 -16.47 28.00
CA ARG A 508 -5.27 -16.62 28.05
C ARG A 508 -4.67 -15.41 28.76
N GLU A 509 -4.61 -15.47 30.08
CA GLU A 509 -3.73 -14.61 30.88
C GLU A 509 -2.27 -15.03 30.60
N GLY A 510 -1.50 -14.09 30.03
CA GLY A 510 -0.08 -14.28 29.75
C GLY A 510 0.23 -14.27 28.26
N ALA A 511 0.43 -13.08 27.69
CA ALA A 511 1.14 -12.96 26.43
C ALA A 511 2.59 -13.45 26.64
N PRO A 512 3.07 -14.52 25.98
CA PRO A 512 4.47 -14.88 26.04
C PRO A 512 5.31 -13.69 25.53
N ARG A 513 6.36 -13.38 26.30
CA ARG A 513 7.37 -12.36 25.98
C ARG A 513 7.89 -12.60 24.56
N ALA A 514 8.09 -11.52 23.81
CA ALA A 514 8.74 -11.56 22.51
C ALA A 514 10.04 -12.39 22.59
N VAL A 515 10.22 -13.30 21.61
CA VAL A 515 11.46 -14.05 21.43
C VAL A 515 12.61 -13.02 21.36
N LYS A 516 13.67 -13.22 22.16
CA LYS A 516 14.76 -12.26 22.23
C LYS A 516 15.48 -12.17 20.88
N ARG A 517 15.93 -10.97 20.51
CA ARG A 517 16.57 -10.60 19.22
C ARG A 517 17.68 -11.55 18.74
N THR A 518 18.40 -12.20 19.65
CA THR A 518 19.48 -13.15 19.33
C THR A 518 18.96 -14.38 18.61
N ASP A 519 17.76 -14.84 18.96
CA ASP A 519 17.24 -16.12 18.48
C ASP A 519 16.66 -15.98 17.06
N ALA A 520 16.19 -14.79 16.68
CA ALA A 520 15.70 -14.51 15.33
C ALA A 520 16.85 -14.41 14.30
N LYS A 521 17.99 -13.80 14.68
CA LYS A 521 19.20 -13.74 13.84
C LYS A 521 19.81 -15.14 13.66
N GLU A 522 19.82 -15.94 14.74
CA GLU A 522 20.18 -17.37 14.66
C GLU A 522 19.19 -18.17 13.82
N LEU A 523 17.87 -17.99 13.96
CA LEU A 523 16.86 -18.66 13.14
C LEU A 523 16.99 -18.29 11.65
N LEU A 524 17.32 -17.04 11.32
CA LEU A 524 17.56 -16.62 9.93
C LEU A 524 18.87 -17.20 9.38
N LYS A 525 19.94 -17.26 10.21
CA LYS A 525 21.19 -17.96 9.86
C LYS A 525 20.98 -19.47 9.74
N GLN A 526 20.13 -20.07 10.57
CA GLN A 526 19.78 -21.48 10.55
C GLN A 526 18.87 -21.81 9.37
N SER A 527 17.94 -20.92 8.99
CA SER A 527 17.14 -21.10 7.78
C SER A 527 17.98 -21.00 6.50
N ARG A 528 19.08 -20.22 6.54
CA ARG A 528 20.09 -20.19 5.47
C ARG A 528 20.98 -21.45 5.44
N LYS A 529 21.13 -22.16 6.57
CA LYS A 529 21.97 -23.37 6.70
C LYS A 529 21.18 -24.69 6.64
N ALA A 530 19.85 -24.65 6.69
CA ALA A 530 19.03 -25.84 6.59
C ALA A 530 19.20 -26.41 5.16
N PRO A 531 19.61 -27.68 4.99
CA PRO A 531 19.64 -28.31 3.68
C PRO A 531 18.21 -28.30 3.15
N ILE A 532 17.96 -27.52 2.10
CA ILE A 532 16.70 -27.53 1.39
C ILE A 532 16.60 -28.92 0.77
N TYR A 533 15.70 -29.75 1.32
CA TYR A 533 15.46 -31.08 0.78
C TYR A 533 14.91 -30.93 -0.65
N ARG A 534 15.72 -31.38 -1.61
CA ARG A 534 15.41 -31.50 -3.04
C ARG A 534 14.19 -32.36 -3.33
#